data_AF-A0A1I0ZW77-F1
#
_entry.id   AF-A0A1I0ZW77-F1
#
_cell.length_a   1.000
_cell.length_b   1.000
_cell.length_c   1.000
_cell.angle_alpha   90.00
_cell.angle_beta   90.00
_cell.angle_gamma   90.00
#
_symmetry.space_group_name_H-M   'P 1'
#
loop_
_entity.id
_entity.type
_entity.pdbx_description
1 polymer ?
#
loop_
_entity_poly.entity_id
_entity_poly.type
_entity_poly.pdbx_seq_one_letter_code
_entity_poly.pdbx_strand_id
1 'polypeptide(L)'
;MSRSVVICDTNVLPTQGSPDSAYWRAVTRICRAKGIELAITEVIRHEVLNRRREAAAEAVEALRKGHAAVSRLTELEPLYIPDVEDLVAAFARELEAKFSVLELHGDDAKEALRREAARLPPARRGVGARDSAIWLSAVRLARAGATVYLVTQNSNDFGKTSLLPDLEAELDGLAGSVLYVPTMKALLDQIAPSIVAPEMNWGMVNGLAASQLLSEALLFVVLEGESADDVETTPELLSPSVGAAYEVDGKGLLNFHAATRLEAAGFAATSTVQGWITFDPATGTALAVDLSDFDWIKEANADDAS
;
A
#
# COMPACT_ATOMS: atom_id res chain seq x y z
N MET A 1 -24.71 -0.07 9.41
CA MET A 1 -23.73 -1.12 9.08
C MET A 1 -22.66 -1.08 10.16
N SER A 2 -22.23 -2.23 10.68
CA SER A 2 -21.11 -2.30 11.63
C SER A 2 -19.83 -1.83 10.93
N ARG A 3 -19.00 -1.05 11.62
CA ARG A 3 -17.70 -0.57 11.10
C ARG A 3 -16.72 -1.74 11.12
N SER A 4 -15.99 -1.96 10.04
CA SER A 4 -14.90 -2.94 9.96
C SER A 4 -13.56 -2.23 9.86
N VAL A 5 -12.59 -2.63 10.68
CA VAL A 5 -11.27 -1.99 10.76
C VAL A 5 -10.19 -3.06 10.76
N VAL A 6 -9.11 -2.84 10.02
CA VAL A 6 -7.90 -3.66 10.04
C VAL A 6 -6.83 -2.89 10.79
N ILE A 7 -6.35 -3.44 11.90
CA ILE A 7 -5.22 -2.87 12.64
C ILE A 7 -3.97 -3.67 12.27
N CYS A 8 -3.04 -3.01 11.60
CA CYS A 8 -1.77 -3.60 11.18
C CYS A 8 -0.69 -3.35 12.22
N ASP A 9 -0.04 -4.41 12.71
CA ASP A 9 1.18 -4.35 13.53
C ASP A 9 2.43 -3.93 12.71
N THR A 10 3.49 -3.46 13.37
CA THR A 10 4.73 -3.04 12.73
C THR A 10 5.38 -4.14 11.88
N ASN A 11 5.24 -5.41 12.28
CA ASN A 11 5.84 -6.55 11.58
C ASN A 11 5.13 -6.93 10.26
N VAL A 12 3.91 -6.45 10.03
CA VAL A 12 3.19 -6.69 8.77
C VAL A 12 3.31 -5.52 7.81
N LEU A 13 3.66 -4.33 8.32
CA LEU A 13 3.93 -3.14 7.52
C LEU A 13 5.23 -3.27 6.73
N PRO A 14 5.36 -2.60 5.58
CA PRO A 14 6.56 -2.68 4.77
C PRO A 14 7.73 -2.04 5.54
N THR A 15 8.62 -2.87 6.08
CA THR A 15 9.85 -2.42 6.76
C THR A 15 10.87 -1.89 5.76
N GLN A 16 10.85 -2.45 4.55
CA GLN A 16 11.63 -2.03 3.39
C GLN A 16 10.68 -1.78 2.22
N GLY A 17 10.97 -0.77 1.39
CA GLY A 17 10.14 -0.37 0.25
C GLY A 17 9.17 0.78 0.54
N SER A 18 8.18 0.95 -0.34
CA SER A 18 7.13 1.96 -0.23
C SER A 18 5.79 1.30 0.13
N PRO A 19 4.92 1.99 0.91
CA PRO A 19 3.51 1.65 1.06
C PRO A 19 2.74 1.62 -0.27
N ASP A 20 3.32 2.11 -1.37
CA ASP A 20 2.80 2.04 -2.75
C ASP A 20 3.23 0.81 -3.55
N SER A 21 3.77 -0.23 -2.88
CA SER A 21 4.01 -1.50 -3.58
C SER A 21 2.72 -2.08 -4.17
N ALA A 22 2.83 -2.84 -5.26
CA ALA A 22 1.67 -3.47 -5.91
C ALA A 22 0.81 -4.30 -4.93
N TYR A 23 1.48 -4.93 -3.96
CA TYR A 23 0.81 -5.66 -2.88
C TYR A 23 -0.05 -4.77 -1.98
N TRP A 24 0.48 -3.65 -1.50
CA TRP A 24 -0.27 -2.73 -0.63
C TRP A 24 -1.35 -1.95 -1.38
N ARG A 25 -1.16 -1.68 -2.67
CA ARG A 25 -2.22 -1.17 -3.54
C ARG A 25 -3.38 -2.15 -3.66
N ALA A 26 -3.10 -3.46 -3.80
CA ALA A 26 -4.13 -4.50 -3.78
C ALA A 26 -4.89 -4.51 -2.46
N VAL A 27 -4.18 -4.53 -1.33
CA VAL A 27 -4.78 -4.49 0.01
C VAL A 27 -5.68 -3.28 0.19
N THR A 28 -5.17 -2.08 -0.10
CA THR A 28 -5.92 -0.82 0.04
C THR A 28 -7.17 -0.82 -0.82
N ARG A 29 -7.07 -1.29 -2.06
CA ARG A 29 -8.21 -1.32 -2.99
C ARG A 29 -9.28 -2.32 -2.56
N ILE A 30 -8.88 -3.53 -2.13
CA ILE A 30 -9.80 -4.55 -1.63
C ILE A 30 -10.50 -4.08 -0.35
N CYS A 31 -9.75 -3.54 0.61
CA CYS A 31 -10.32 -3.01 1.84
C CYS A 31 -11.31 -1.86 1.55
N ARG A 32 -10.95 -0.92 0.67
CA ARG A 32 -11.86 0.16 0.24
C ARG A 32 -13.14 -0.39 -0.41
N ALA A 33 -13.02 -1.36 -1.32
CA ALA A 33 -14.17 -1.96 -1.99
C ALA A 33 -15.11 -2.67 -1.00
N LYS A 34 -14.56 -3.27 0.06
CA LYS A 34 -15.30 -3.92 1.14
C LYS A 34 -15.79 -2.98 2.24
N GLY A 35 -15.48 -1.68 2.15
CA GLY A 35 -15.78 -0.72 3.22
C GLY A 35 -15.04 -1.00 4.53
N ILE A 36 -13.87 -1.63 4.45
CA ILE A 36 -13.00 -1.94 5.59
C ILE A 36 -11.91 -0.87 5.67
N GLU A 37 -11.77 -0.24 6.83
CA GLU A 37 -10.77 0.78 7.07
C GLU A 37 -9.42 0.16 7.41
N LEU A 38 -8.36 0.60 6.74
CA LEU A 38 -6.99 0.28 7.15
C LEU A 38 -6.54 1.26 8.24
N ALA A 39 -5.96 0.72 9.30
CA ALA A 39 -5.53 1.50 10.46
C ALA A 39 -4.20 1.00 11.04
N ILE A 40 -3.47 1.92 11.65
CA ILE A 40 -2.32 1.66 12.52
C ILE A 40 -2.54 2.42 13.82
N THR A 41 -1.97 1.94 14.92
CA THR A 41 -1.98 2.73 16.16
C THR A 41 -0.90 3.80 16.13
N GLU A 42 -1.08 4.85 16.92
CA GLU A 42 -0.07 5.90 17.09
C GLU A 42 1.30 5.33 17.51
N VAL A 43 1.33 4.31 18.38
CA VAL A 43 2.56 3.65 18.79
C VAL A 43 3.27 2.98 17.61
N ILE A 44 2.51 2.30 16.75
CA ILE A 44 3.04 1.65 15.54
C ILE A 44 3.54 2.71 14.57
N ARG A 45 2.81 3.80 14.37
CA ARG A 45 3.26 4.92 13.53
C ARG A 45 4.64 5.41 13.97
N HIS A 46 4.82 5.70 15.26
CA HIS A 46 6.12 6.12 15.77
C HIS A 46 7.22 5.08 15.54
N GLU A 47 6.92 3.80 15.74
CA GLU A 47 7.87 2.73 15.50
C GLU A 47 8.31 2.63 14.04
N VAL A 48 7.36 2.63 13.11
CA VAL A 48 7.64 2.55 11.67
C VAL A 48 8.47 3.75 11.22
N LEU A 49 8.13 4.96 11.68
CA LEU A 49 8.88 6.18 11.34
C LEU A 49 10.30 6.16 11.91
N ASN A 50 10.50 5.65 13.12
CA ASN A 50 11.84 5.51 13.70
C ASN A 50 12.67 4.49 12.94
N ARG A 51 12.12 3.32 12.59
CA ARG A 51 12.79 2.32 11.75
C ARG A 51 13.14 2.90 10.36
N ARG A 52 12.24 3.70 9.78
CA ARG A 52 12.49 4.38 8.49
C ARG A 52 13.63 5.38 8.60
N ARG A 53 13.70 6.15 9.69
CA ARG A 53 14.79 7.08 9.96
C ARG A 53 16.14 6.37 10.04
N GLU A 54 16.20 5.26 10.77
CA GLU A 54 17.41 4.44 10.88
C GLU A 54 17.87 3.92 9.50
N ALA A 55 16.95 3.32 8.73
CA ALA A 55 17.24 2.82 7.38
C ALA A 55 17.66 3.94 6.41
N ALA A 56 16.99 5.11 6.48
CA ALA A 56 17.33 6.26 5.65
C ALA A 56 18.71 6.83 6.01
N ALA A 57 19.03 6.94 7.29
CA ALA A 57 20.36 7.38 7.74
C ALA A 57 21.47 6.44 7.25
N GLU A 58 21.25 5.12 7.35
CA GLU A 58 22.19 4.13 6.81
C GLU A 58 22.38 4.26 5.29
N ALA A 59 21.29 4.38 4.54
CA ALA A 59 21.33 4.52 3.08
C ALA A 59 22.00 5.82 2.63
N VAL A 60 21.68 6.94 3.28
CA VAL A 60 22.29 8.26 3.00
C VAL A 60 23.79 8.23 3.29
N GLU A 61 24.21 7.63 4.41
CA GLU A 61 25.63 7.52 4.74
C GLU A 61 26.38 6.59 3.79
N ALA A 62 25.76 5.48 3.36
CA ALA A 62 26.31 4.60 2.34
C ALA A 62 26.49 5.33 1.01
N LEU A 63 25.49 6.11 0.57
CA LEU A 63 25.57 6.91 -0.66
C LEU A 63 26.68 7.95 -0.58
N ARG A 64 26.80 8.68 0.55
CA ARG A 64 27.87 9.66 0.78
C ARG A 64 29.25 9.03 0.69
N LYS A 65 29.46 7.89 1.35
CA LYS A 65 30.74 7.16 1.30
C LYS A 65 31.05 6.65 -0.10
N GLY A 66 30.08 6.10 -0.80
CA GLY A 66 30.22 5.64 -2.19
C GLY A 66 30.63 6.78 -3.12
N HIS A 67 29.90 7.90 -3.07
CA HIS A 67 30.20 9.09 -3.86
C HIS A 67 31.61 9.63 -3.56
N ALA A 68 31.97 9.77 -2.29
CA ALA A 68 33.29 10.24 -1.86
C ALA A 68 34.45 9.30 -2.25
N ALA A 69 34.19 8.01 -2.42
CA ALA A 69 35.19 7.06 -2.89
C ALA A 69 35.42 7.20 -4.41
N VAL A 70 34.35 7.33 -5.20
CA VAL A 70 34.44 7.45 -6.66
C VAL A 70 34.98 8.82 -7.08
N SER A 71 34.65 9.90 -6.36
CA SER A 71 35.16 11.25 -6.66
C SER A 71 36.68 11.41 -6.51
N ARG A 72 37.36 10.43 -5.89
CA ARG A 72 38.83 10.37 -5.84
C ARG A 72 39.46 9.78 -7.10
N LEU A 73 38.68 9.04 -7.88
CA LEU A 73 39.13 8.33 -9.07
C LEU A 73 38.80 9.08 -10.35
N THR A 74 37.72 9.85 -10.34
CA THR A 74 37.27 10.67 -11.47
C THR A 74 36.56 11.91 -10.96
N GLU A 75 36.51 12.95 -11.80
CA GLU A 75 35.63 14.09 -11.56
C GLU A 75 34.18 13.62 -11.67
N LEU A 76 33.37 13.94 -10.66
CA LEU A 76 31.95 13.66 -10.61
C LEU A 76 31.19 14.97 -10.45
N GLU A 77 30.04 15.06 -11.11
CA GLU A 77 29.11 16.15 -10.86
C GLU A 77 28.57 16.07 -9.42
N PRO A 78 28.28 17.22 -8.78
CA PRO A 78 27.67 17.23 -7.46
C PRO A 78 26.34 16.46 -7.44
N LEU A 79 26.31 15.36 -6.70
CA LEU A 79 25.09 14.61 -6.47
C LEU A 79 24.27 15.26 -5.34
N TYR A 80 22.98 15.53 -5.61
CA TYR A 80 22.03 15.87 -4.55
C TYR A 80 21.79 14.65 -3.66
N ILE A 81 22.03 14.81 -2.35
CA ILE A 81 21.76 13.78 -1.34
C ILE A 81 20.66 14.34 -0.42
N PRO A 82 19.46 13.73 -0.41
CA PRO A 82 18.35 14.23 0.39
C PRO A 82 18.65 14.15 1.89
N ASP A 83 18.00 15.03 2.67
CA ASP A 83 18.04 14.93 4.13
C ASP A 83 17.24 13.72 4.63
N VAL A 84 17.68 13.14 5.75
CA VAL A 84 17.01 11.97 6.35
C VAL A 84 15.58 12.32 6.77
N GLU A 85 15.33 13.50 7.33
CA GLU A 85 14.00 13.89 7.76
C GLU A 85 13.06 14.17 6.58
N ASP A 86 13.58 14.65 5.44
CA ASP A 86 12.78 14.81 4.22
C ASP A 86 12.27 13.45 3.71
N LEU A 87 13.15 12.44 3.71
CA LEU A 87 12.79 11.05 3.34
C LEU A 87 11.76 10.45 4.31
N VAL A 88 11.91 10.69 5.62
CA VAL A 88 10.98 10.22 6.64
C VAL A 88 9.63 10.94 6.54
N ALA A 89 9.62 12.24 6.28
CA ALA A 89 8.40 13.03 6.10
C ALA A 89 7.63 12.63 4.85
N ALA A 90 8.32 12.34 3.74
CA ALA A 90 7.69 11.80 2.53
C ALA A 90 7.02 10.45 2.81
N PHE A 91 7.73 9.54 3.46
CA PHE A 91 7.18 8.25 3.85
C PHE A 91 6.00 8.37 4.85
N ALA A 92 6.06 9.32 5.79
CA ALA A 92 4.95 9.57 6.72
C ALA A 92 3.67 9.98 5.98
N ARG A 93 3.78 10.86 4.97
CA ARG A 93 2.64 11.25 4.13
C ARG A 93 2.08 10.07 3.34
N GLU A 94 2.93 9.23 2.76
CA GLU A 94 2.51 8.01 2.04
C GLU A 94 1.76 7.04 2.97
N LEU A 95 2.25 6.87 4.19
CA LEU A 95 1.64 6.02 5.21
C LEU A 95 0.27 6.57 5.63
N GLU A 96 0.18 7.85 5.97
CA GLU A 96 -1.05 8.51 6.43
C GLU A 96 -2.10 8.66 5.32
N ALA A 97 -1.70 8.68 4.05
CA ALA A 97 -2.62 8.63 2.92
C ALA A 97 -3.36 7.29 2.80
N LYS A 98 -2.81 6.21 3.37
CA LYS A 98 -3.34 4.83 3.25
C LYS A 98 -3.94 4.29 4.54
N PHE A 99 -3.42 4.72 5.69
CA PHE A 99 -3.82 4.25 7.00
C PHE A 99 -4.39 5.38 7.83
N SER A 100 -5.52 5.12 8.47
CA SER A 100 -5.95 5.93 9.61
C SER A 100 -5.01 5.69 10.80
N VAL A 101 -4.67 6.75 11.52
CA VAL A 101 -3.86 6.65 12.74
C VAL A 101 -4.80 6.68 13.94
N LEU A 102 -4.87 5.56 14.65
CA LEU A 102 -5.67 5.44 15.87
C LEU A 102 -4.90 6.07 17.03
N GLU A 103 -5.46 7.15 17.59
CA GLU A 103 -4.93 7.83 18.78
C GLU A 103 -4.82 6.85 19.96
N LEU A 104 -3.70 6.92 20.67
CA LEU A 104 -3.52 6.16 21.90
C LEU A 104 -4.18 6.88 23.07
N HIS A 105 -5.26 6.30 23.60
CA HIS A 105 -5.91 6.85 24.78
C HIS A 105 -5.00 6.71 26.01
N GLY A 106 -4.97 7.74 26.86
CA GLY A 106 -4.14 7.74 28.07
C GLY A 106 -4.45 6.59 29.03
N ASP A 107 -5.70 6.12 29.10
CA ASP A 107 -6.08 4.98 29.92
C ASP A 107 -5.60 3.65 29.32
N ASP A 108 -5.65 3.51 27.99
CA ASP A 108 -5.07 2.36 27.27
C ASP A 108 -3.54 2.32 27.48
N ALA A 109 -2.87 3.48 27.46
CA ALA A 109 -1.43 3.58 27.71
C ALA A 109 -1.04 3.18 29.15
N LYS A 110 -1.79 3.66 30.16
CA LYS A 110 -1.56 3.29 31.56
C LYS A 110 -1.79 1.80 31.78
N GLU A 111 -2.86 1.26 31.21
CA GLU A 111 -3.20 -0.16 31.30
C GLU A 111 -2.15 -1.03 30.59
N ALA A 112 -1.64 -0.59 29.44
CA ALA A 112 -0.55 -1.25 28.74
C ALA A 112 0.72 -1.37 29.59
N LEU A 113 1.13 -0.28 30.26
CA LEU A 113 2.27 -0.29 31.20
C LEU A 113 2.01 -1.19 32.41
N ARG A 114 0.77 -1.19 32.93
CA ARG A 114 0.37 -2.08 34.03
C ARG A 114 0.47 -3.54 33.60
N ARG A 115 -0.01 -3.90 32.41
CA ARG A 115 0.09 -5.26 31.84
C ARG A 115 1.55 -5.69 31.68
N GLU A 116 2.41 -4.81 31.21
CA GLU A 116 3.84 -5.09 31.10
C GLU A 116 4.48 -5.40 32.47
N ALA A 117 4.22 -4.55 33.47
CA ALA A 117 4.72 -4.74 34.83
C ALA A 117 4.18 -6.03 35.47
N ALA A 118 2.90 -6.33 35.24
CA ALA A 118 2.23 -7.53 35.75
C ALA A 118 2.47 -8.79 34.89
N ARG A 119 3.13 -8.66 33.73
CA ARG A 119 3.38 -9.73 32.75
C ARG A 119 2.08 -10.38 32.26
N LEU A 120 1.07 -9.57 32.00
CA LEU A 120 -0.22 -9.99 31.47
C LEU A 120 -0.23 -9.90 29.95
N PRO A 121 -0.80 -10.89 29.23
CA PRO A 121 -0.89 -10.87 27.78
C PRO A 121 -1.48 -9.55 27.20
N PRO A 122 -1.01 -9.11 26.03
CA PRO A 122 0.06 -9.71 25.22
C PRO A 122 1.49 -9.45 25.76
N ALA A 123 1.65 -8.72 26.88
CA ALA A 123 2.97 -8.51 27.48
C ALA A 123 3.49 -9.74 28.23
N ARG A 124 4.81 -9.94 28.19
CA ARG A 124 5.49 -11.04 28.90
C ARG A 124 6.92 -10.66 29.26
N ARG A 125 7.47 -11.29 30.29
CA ARG A 125 8.87 -11.10 30.72
C ARG A 125 9.28 -9.62 30.95
N GLY A 126 8.32 -8.77 31.32
CA GLY A 126 8.55 -7.33 31.54
C GLY A 126 8.74 -6.52 30.25
N VAL A 127 8.29 -7.04 29.10
CA VAL A 127 8.22 -6.31 27.81
C VAL A 127 6.85 -6.54 27.16
N GLY A 128 6.38 -5.58 26.38
CA GLY A 128 5.15 -5.71 25.58
C GLY A 128 4.08 -4.66 25.87
N ALA A 129 4.43 -3.52 26.47
CA ALA A 129 3.51 -2.39 26.61
C ALA A 129 2.97 -1.94 25.24
N ARG A 130 3.81 -1.90 24.19
CA ARG A 130 3.34 -1.59 22.83
C ARG A 130 2.25 -2.56 22.37
N ASP A 131 2.54 -3.85 22.44
CA ASP A 131 1.61 -4.88 21.98
C ASP A 131 0.32 -4.84 22.79
N SER A 132 0.41 -4.52 24.08
CA SER A 132 -0.75 -4.28 24.94
C SER A 132 -1.55 -3.05 24.53
N ALA A 133 -0.90 -1.95 24.15
CA ALA A 133 -1.56 -0.75 23.65
C ALA A 133 -2.30 -1.02 22.31
N ILE A 134 -1.72 -1.84 21.43
CA ILE A 134 -2.36 -2.28 20.19
C ILE A 134 -3.62 -3.10 20.51
N TRP A 135 -3.49 -4.08 21.42
CA TRP A 135 -4.59 -4.91 21.87
C TRP A 135 -5.74 -4.09 22.47
N LEU A 136 -5.43 -3.17 23.38
CA LEU A 136 -6.42 -2.33 24.05
C LEU A 136 -7.15 -1.41 23.05
N SER A 137 -6.43 -0.92 22.04
CA SER A 137 -7.05 -0.16 20.94
C SER A 137 -8.04 -1.00 20.14
N ALA A 138 -7.70 -2.26 19.83
CA ALA A 138 -8.60 -3.20 19.17
C ALA A 138 -9.84 -3.50 20.01
N VAL A 139 -9.65 -3.82 21.30
CA VAL A 139 -10.74 -4.08 22.25
C VAL A 139 -11.66 -2.87 22.39
N ARG A 140 -11.12 -1.65 22.44
CA ARG A 140 -11.90 -0.42 22.52
C ARG A 140 -12.80 -0.22 21.30
N LEU A 141 -12.28 -0.47 20.09
CA LEU A 141 -13.08 -0.43 18.86
C LEU A 141 -14.16 -1.52 18.83
N ALA A 142 -13.81 -2.75 19.23
CA ALA A 142 -14.77 -3.84 19.33
C ALA A 142 -15.86 -3.55 20.37
N ARG A 143 -15.52 -2.95 21.51
CA ARG A 143 -16.50 -2.48 22.51
C ARG A 143 -17.47 -1.46 21.93
N ALA A 144 -17.01 -0.61 21.01
CA ALA A 144 -17.85 0.34 20.28
C ALA A 144 -18.66 -0.31 19.13
N GLY A 145 -18.63 -1.63 18.98
CA GLY A 145 -19.40 -2.37 17.97
C GLY A 145 -18.70 -2.59 16.64
N ALA A 146 -17.39 -2.36 16.55
CA ALA A 146 -16.62 -2.61 15.33
C ALA A 146 -16.20 -4.08 15.19
N THR A 147 -16.08 -4.56 13.96
CA THR A 147 -15.35 -5.79 13.63
C THR A 147 -13.89 -5.41 13.37
N VAL A 148 -12.97 -5.87 14.23
CA VAL A 148 -11.56 -5.53 14.15
C VAL A 148 -10.76 -6.74 13.67
N TYR A 149 -10.05 -6.61 12.55
CA TYR A 149 -9.06 -7.56 12.09
C TYR A 149 -7.68 -7.14 12.61
N LEU A 150 -7.17 -7.83 13.62
CA LEU A 150 -5.85 -7.58 14.17
C LEU A 150 -4.82 -8.39 13.38
N VAL A 151 -4.05 -7.71 12.53
CA VAL A 151 -3.07 -8.34 11.65
C VAL A 151 -1.68 -8.25 12.26
N THR A 152 -1.18 -9.37 12.77
CA THR A 152 0.16 -9.45 13.39
C THR A 152 0.77 -10.84 13.23
N GLN A 153 2.08 -10.88 13.00
CA GLN A 153 2.86 -12.13 13.02
C GLN A 153 3.38 -12.49 14.42
N ASN A 154 3.03 -11.72 15.47
CA ASN A 154 3.54 -11.95 16.82
C ASN A 154 2.81 -13.09 17.55
N SER A 155 3.08 -14.31 17.07
CA SER A 155 2.37 -15.50 17.50
C SER A 155 2.61 -15.92 18.96
N ASN A 156 3.67 -15.39 19.57
CA ASN A 156 3.97 -15.68 20.98
C ASN A 156 3.16 -14.83 21.95
N ASP A 157 2.81 -13.62 21.54
CA ASP A 157 2.21 -12.61 22.41
C ASP A 157 0.69 -12.54 22.20
N PHE A 158 0.22 -12.83 20.99
CA PHE A 158 -1.22 -12.88 20.65
C PHE A 158 -1.77 -14.28 20.47
N GLY A 159 -0.96 -15.27 20.06
CA GLY A 159 -1.39 -16.64 19.78
C GLY A 159 -1.06 -17.08 18.35
N LYS A 160 -1.14 -18.39 18.05
CA LYS A 160 -0.65 -18.94 16.76
C LYS A 160 -1.71 -18.99 15.68
N THR A 161 -2.80 -19.68 15.97
CA THR A 161 -3.93 -19.91 15.06
C THR A 161 -5.18 -19.15 15.51
N SER A 162 -5.27 -18.92 16.81
CA SER A 162 -6.30 -18.15 17.49
C SER A 162 -5.62 -17.29 18.57
N LEU A 163 -6.40 -16.42 19.19
CA LEU A 163 -5.92 -15.60 20.29
C LEU A 163 -5.55 -16.48 21.51
N LEU A 164 -4.69 -15.98 22.38
CA LEU A 164 -4.47 -16.62 23.69
C LEU A 164 -5.77 -16.63 24.49
N PRO A 165 -6.05 -17.68 25.29
CA PRO A 165 -7.32 -17.80 26.03
C PRO A 165 -7.65 -16.58 26.90
N ASP A 166 -6.65 -15.96 27.53
CA ASP A 166 -6.83 -14.76 28.34
C ASP A 166 -7.30 -13.55 27.50
N LEU A 167 -6.79 -13.43 26.27
CA LEU A 167 -7.20 -12.39 25.33
C LEU A 167 -8.59 -12.67 24.76
N GLU A 168 -8.91 -13.95 24.47
CA GLU A 168 -10.25 -14.35 24.02
C GLU A 168 -11.31 -14.04 25.08
N ALA A 169 -11.02 -14.33 26.35
CA ALA A 169 -11.93 -14.06 27.46
C ALA A 169 -12.23 -12.56 27.63
N GLU A 170 -11.32 -11.66 27.25
CA GLU A 170 -11.56 -10.21 27.27
C GLU A 170 -12.56 -9.74 26.21
N LEU A 171 -12.85 -10.56 25.20
CA LEU A 171 -13.81 -10.26 24.14
C LEU A 171 -15.24 -10.66 24.51
N ASP A 172 -15.43 -11.42 25.60
CA ASP A 172 -16.74 -11.88 26.03
C ASP A 172 -17.67 -10.70 26.36
N GLY A 173 -18.83 -10.67 25.70
CA GLY A 173 -19.85 -9.64 25.91
C GLY A 173 -19.58 -8.30 25.23
N LEU A 174 -18.54 -8.17 24.39
CA LEU A 174 -18.37 -6.99 23.55
C LEU A 174 -19.43 -6.91 22.45
N ALA A 175 -19.77 -5.69 22.03
CA ALA A 175 -20.76 -5.46 20.97
C ALA A 175 -20.24 -5.83 19.57
N GLY A 176 -18.93 -5.76 19.37
CA GLY A 176 -18.21 -6.11 18.16
C GLY A 176 -17.31 -7.32 18.36
N SER A 177 -16.30 -7.48 17.51
CA SER A 177 -15.38 -8.63 17.56
C SER A 177 -13.95 -8.22 17.24
N VAL A 178 -12.99 -9.01 17.74
CA VAL A 178 -11.58 -8.93 17.35
C VAL A 178 -11.18 -10.28 16.75
N LEU A 179 -10.77 -10.26 15.48
CA LEU A 179 -10.33 -11.41 14.72
C LEU A 179 -8.80 -11.35 14.59
N TYR A 180 -8.12 -12.34 15.14
CA TYR A 180 -6.68 -12.50 14.94
C TYR A 180 -6.39 -12.99 13.53
N VAL A 181 -5.50 -12.27 12.82
CA VAL A 181 -5.08 -12.61 11.47
C VAL A 181 -3.55 -12.63 11.41
N PRO A 182 -2.91 -13.78 11.12
CA PRO A 182 -1.46 -13.90 11.24
C PRO A 182 -0.68 -13.13 10.16
N THR A 183 -1.27 -12.90 9.00
CA THR A 183 -0.61 -12.20 7.89
C THR A 183 -1.61 -11.40 7.08
N MET A 184 -1.12 -10.37 6.37
CA MET A 184 -1.95 -9.62 5.44
C MET A 184 -2.47 -10.50 4.28
N LYS A 185 -1.73 -11.53 3.87
CA LYS A 185 -2.22 -12.51 2.90
C LYS A 185 -3.42 -13.29 3.45
N ALA A 186 -3.35 -13.75 4.71
CA ALA A 186 -4.47 -14.45 5.33
C ALA A 186 -5.72 -13.55 5.45
N LEU A 187 -5.53 -12.25 5.69
CA LEU A 187 -6.64 -11.29 5.62
C LEU A 187 -7.26 -11.29 4.23
N LEU A 188 -6.44 -11.13 3.18
CA LEU A 188 -6.92 -11.11 1.79
C LEU A 188 -7.65 -12.40 1.44
N ASP A 189 -7.09 -13.57 1.75
CA ASP A 189 -7.74 -14.86 1.51
C ASP A 189 -9.11 -14.95 2.20
N GLN A 190 -9.27 -14.31 3.36
CA GLN A 190 -10.53 -14.27 4.11
C GLN A 190 -11.57 -13.29 3.54
N ILE A 191 -11.15 -12.09 3.08
CA ILE A 191 -12.09 -11.04 2.65
C ILE A 191 -12.30 -10.98 1.14
N ALA A 192 -11.34 -11.48 0.36
CA ALA A 192 -11.30 -11.44 -1.09
C ALA A 192 -10.41 -12.58 -1.63
N PRO A 193 -10.95 -13.81 -1.75
CA PRO A 193 -10.15 -14.96 -2.15
C PRO A 193 -9.49 -14.73 -3.51
N SER A 194 -8.25 -15.20 -3.65
CA SER A 194 -7.55 -15.14 -4.93
C SER A 194 -8.16 -16.13 -5.92
N ILE A 195 -8.32 -15.68 -7.17
CA ILE A 195 -8.86 -16.47 -8.27
C ILE A 195 -7.84 -16.53 -9.41
N VAL A 196 -8.01 -17.50 -10.30
CA VAL A 196 -7.24 -17.52 -11.55
C VAL A 196 -7.74 -16.38 -12.44
N ALA A 197 -6.82 -15.56 -12.95
CA ALA A 197 -7.16 -14.49 -13.87
C ALA A 197 -7.80 -15.09 -15.14
N PRO A 198 -8.97 -14.59 -15.58
CA PRO A 198 -9.55 -15.04 -16.84
C PRO A 198 -8.73 -14.50 -18.03
N GLU A 199 -8.91 -15.11 -19.20
CA GLU A 199 -8.47 -14.48 -20.44
C GLU A 199 -9.26 -13.18 -20.65
N MET A 200 -8.53 -12.08 -20.83
CA MET A 200 -9.12 -10.75 -20.97
C MET A 200 -9.27 -10.35 -22.43
N ASN A 201 -10.44 -9.80 -22.78
CA ASN A 201 -10.62 -9.10 -24.05
C ASN A 201 -10.01 -7.70 -23.96
N TRP A 202 -8.72 -7.59 -24.32
CA TRP A 202 -7.98 -6.34 -24.23
C TRP A 202 -8.51 -5.22 -25.13
N GLY A 203 -9.22 -5.54 -26.22
CA GLY A 203 -9.90 -4.52 -27.02
C GLY A 203 -11.00 -3.81 -26.21
N MET A 204 -11.75 -4.56 -25.40
CA MET A 204 -12.74 -3.99 -24.48
C MET A 204 -12.08 -3.18 -23.35
N VAL A 205 -10.97 -3.70 -22.79
CA VAL A 205 -10.21 -3.00 -21.74
C VAL A 205 -9.67 -1.67 -22.27
N ASN A 206 -9.10 -1.64 -23.47
CA ASN A 206 -8.65 -0.41 -24.13
C ASN A 206 -9.81 0.58 -24.31
N GLY A 207 -10.98 0.11 -24.75
CA GLY A 207 -12.17 0.97 -24.86
C GLY A 207 -12.61 1.58 -23.53
N LEU A 208 -12.52 0.83 -22.42
CA LEU A 208 -12.82 1.33 -21.07
C LEU A 208 -11.73 2.28 -20.53
N ALA A 209 -10.47 2.06 -20.92
CA ALA A 209 -9.31 2.82 -20.47
C ALA A 209 -9.10 4.13 -21.26
N ALA A 210 -9.64 4.24 -22.47
CA ALA A 210 -9.31 5.28 -23.45
C ALA A 210 -9.42 6.71 -22.91
N SER A 211 -10.45 7.01 -22.12
CA SER A 211 -10.65 8.37 -21.57
C SER A 211 -9.61 8.73 -20.51
N GLN A 212 -9.22 7.78 -19.65
CA GLN A 212 -8.16 7.99 -18.65
C GLN A 212 -6.79 8.13 -19.33
N LEU A 213 -6.50 7.25 -20.30
CA LEU A 213 -5.27 7.31 -21.10
C LEU A 213 -5.13 8.66 -21.80
N LEU A 214 -6.18 9.13 -22.47
CA LEU A 214 -6.17 10.43 -23.16
C LEU A 214 -6.00 11.59 -22.18
N SER A 215 -6.69 11.57 -21.04
CA SER A 215 -6.57 12.61 -20.02
C SER A 215 -5.13 12.75 -19.50
N GLU A 216 -4.46 11.63 -19.23
CA GLU A 216 -3.09 11.61 -18.73
C GLU A 216 -2.07 11.99 -19.81
N ALA A 217 -2.28 11.54 -21.04
CA ALA A 217 -1.48 11.96 -22.18
C ALA A 217 -1.55 13.48 -22.44
N LEU A 218 -2.75 14.06 -22.39
CA LEU A 218 -2.95 15.50 -22.56
C LEU A 218 -2.25 16.30 -21.46
N LEU A 219 -2.31 15.83 -20.21
CA LEU A 219 -1.59 16.46 -19.10
C LEU A 219 -0.07 16.45 -19.35
N PHE A 220 0.46 15.32 -19.80
CA PHE A 220 1.88 15.20 -20.13
C PHE A 220 2.30 16.15 -21.26
N VAL A 221 1.56 16.19 -22.36
CA VAL A 221 1.81 17.07 -23.52
C VAL A 221 1.84 18.54 -23.10
N VAL A 222 0.87 18.96 -22.26
CA VAL A 222 0.81 20.33 -21.74
C VAL A 222 2.01 20.65 -20.83
N LEU A 223 2.45 19.69 -19.99
CA LEU A 223 3.62 19.88 -19.13
C LEU A 223 4.93 19.99 -19.92
N GLU A 224 5.00 19.37 -21.10
CA GLU A 224 6.10 19.50 -22.05
C GLU A 224 6.06 20.83 -22.84
N GLY A 225 5.01 21.65 -22.65
CA GLY A 225 4.87 22.95 -23.28
C GLY A 225 4.21 22.93 -24.67
N GLU A 226 3.67 21.78 -25.07
CA GLU A 226 3.01 21.58 -26.36
C GLU A 226 1.48 21.80 -26.25
N SER A 227 0.79 21.94 -27.39
CA SER A 227 -0.66 22.11 -27.40
C SER A 227 -1.38 20.79 -27.21
N ALA A 228 -2.51 20.81 -26.48
CA ALA A 228 -3.41 19.67 -26.39
C ALA A 228 -3.93 19.20 -27.77
N ASP A 229 -4.04 20.11 -28.73
CA ASP A 229 -4.46 19.83 -30.10
C ASP A 229 -3.39 19.07 -30.92
N ASP A 230 -2.16 18.97 -30.40
CA ASP A 230 -1.05 18.28 -31.06
C ASP A 230 -1.07 16.77 -30.83
N VAL A 231 -1.99 16.23 -30.02
CA VAL A 231 -2.13 14.77 -29.82
C VAL A 231 -2.73 14.12 -31.06
N GLU A 232 -1.91 13.34 -31.78
CA GLU A 232 -2.30 12.73 -33.06
C GLU A 232 -3.03 11.39 -32.87
N THR A 233 -2.70 10.66 -31.81
CA THR A 233 -3.21 9.32 -31.55
C THR A 233 -3.80 9.20 -30.14
N THR A 234 -4.86 8.39 -30.02
CA THR A 234 -5.33 7.97 -28.69
C THR A 234 -4.35 6.95 -28.14
N PRO A 235 -3.79 7.13 -26.93
CA PRO A 235 -2.90 6.14 -26.37
C PRO A 235 -3.64 4.82 -26.15
N GLU A 236 -2.96 3.71 -26.44
CA GLU A 236 -3.49 2.36 -26.25
C GLU A 236 -2.60 1.57 -25.27
N LEU A 237 -3.17 0.55 -24.62
CA LEU A 237 -2.41 -0.40 -23.81
C LEU A 237 -1.72 -1.41 -24.73
N LEU A 238 -0.40 -1.48 -24.60
CA LEU A 238 0.50 -2.35 -25.34
C LEU A 238 1.07 -3.43 -24.42
N SER A 239 1.14 -4.66 -24.95
CA SER A 239 1.76 -5.81 -24.26
C SER A 239 1.30 -5.99 -22.80
N PRO A 240 -0.02 -6.01 -22.52
CA PRO A 240 -0.50 -6.07 -21.17
C PRO A 240 -0.13 -7.41 -20.51
N SER A 241 0.28 -7.32 -19.25
CA SER A 241 0.60 -8.45 -18.38
C SER A 241 -0.33 -8.44 -17.17
N VAL A 242 -0.92 -9.59 -16.89
CA VAL A 242 -1.86 -9.76 -15.78
C VAL A 242 -1.12 -10.10 -14.49
N GLY A 243 -1.50 -9.44 -13.40
CA GLY A 243 -1.03 -9.69 -12.05
C GLY A 243 -2.00 -10.56 -11.26
N ALA A 244 -2.10 -10.29 -9.96
CA ALA A 244 -3.01 -11.01 -9.07
C ALA A 244 -4.50 -10.67 -9.35
N ALA A 245 -5.35 -11.69 -9.25
CA ALA A 245 -6.80 -11.56 -9.34
C ALA A 245 -7.49 -12.01 -8.04
N TYR A 246 -8.57 -11.33 -7.70
CA TYR A 246 -9.34 -11.53 -6.48
C TYR A 246 -10.85 -11.49 -6.76
N GLU A 247 -11.64 -12.20 -5.97
CA GLU A 247 -13.09 -12.06 -5.97
C GLU A 247 -13.54 -11.14 -4.82
N VAL A 248 -14.25 -10.07 -5.15
CA VAL A 248 -14.72 -9.04 -4.21
C VAL A 248 -16.21 -8.82 -4.46
N ASP A 249 -17.05 -9.33 -3.54
CA ASP A 249 -18.51 -9.17 -3.57
C ASP A 249 -19.16 -9.66 -4.87
N GLY A 250 -18.72 -10.83 -5.35
CA GLY A 250 -19.18 -11.45 -6.59
C GLY A 250 -18.63 -10.82 -7.87
N LYS A 251 -17.70 -9.85 -7.75
CA LYS A 251 -16.98 -9.26 -8.89
C LYS A 251 -15.52 -9.67 -8.85
N GLY A 252 -14.91 -9.78 -10.02
CA GLY A 252 -13.48 -10.00 -10.17
C GLY A 252 -12.74 -8.67 -10.07
N LEU A 253 -11.57 -8.67 -9.45
CA LEU A 253 -10.64 -7.55 -9.39
C LEU A 253 -9.26 -8.04 -9.82
N LEU A 254 -8.76 -7.54 -10.95
CA LEU A 254 -7.49 -7.95 -11.55
C LEU A 254 -6.51 -6.77 -11.60
N ASN A 255 -5.29 -6.95 -11.09
CA ASN A 255 -4.20 -6.02 -11.34
C ASN A 255 -3.57 -6.31 -12.72
N PHE A 256 -3.15 -5.29 -13.45
CA PHE A 256 -2.38 -5.47 -14.67
C PHE A 256 -1.32 -4.38 -14.84
N HIS A 257 -0.29 -4.68 -15.63
CA HIS A 257 0.70 -3.71 -16.09
C HIS A 257 0.72 -3.72 -17.61
N ALA A 258 0.84 -2.56 -18.23
CA ALA A 258 0.98 -2.43 -19.67
C ALA A 258 1.97 -1.33 -20.02
N ALA A 259 2.54 -1.38 -21.22
CA ALA A 259 3.12 -0.21 -21.83
C ALA A 259 2.00 0.60 -22.49
N THR A 260 2.23 1.89 -22.71
CA THR A 260 1.41 2.71 -23.58
C THR A 260 2.30 3.60 -24.42
N ARG A 261 1.81 3.99 -25.58
CA ARG A 261 2.52 4.84 -26.53
C ARG A 261 1.61 6.01 -26.89
N LEU A 262 2.21 7.18 -26.91
CA LEU A 262 1.61 8.44 -27.31
C LEU A 262 2.40 8.99 -28.49
N GLU A 263 1.70 9.36 -29.55
CA GLU A 263 2.26 10.12 -30.66
C GLU A 263 1.60 11.50 -30.68
N ALA A 264 2.43 12.53 -30.63
CA ALA A 264 2.03 13.94 -30.68
C ALA A 264 2.92 14.69 -31.68
N ALA A 265 2.49 15.86 -32.12
CA ALA A 265 3.22 16.64 -33.11
C ALA A 265 4.65 16.93 -32.60
N GLY A 266 5.64 16.34 -33.26
CA GLY A 266 7.05 16.57 -32.97
C GLY A 266 7.70 15.65 -31.93
N PHE A 267 6.96 14.72 -31.29
CA PHE A 267 7.58 13.71 -30.43
C PHE A 267 6.73 12.43 -30.25
N ALA A 268 7.41 11.35 -29.91
CA ALA A 268 6.78 10.15 -29.37
C ALA A 268 7.12 10.03 -27.87
N ALA A 269 6.19 9.46 -27.11
CA ALA A 269 6.44 9.13 -25.71
C ALA A 269 5.89 7.73 -25.42
N THR A 270 6.58 7.03 -24.51
CA THR A 270 6.08 5.78 -23.95
C THR A 270 5.91 5.93 -22.45
N SER A 271 4.95 5.23 -21.89
CA SER A 271 4.78 5.12 -20.44
C SER A 271 4.58 3.67 -20.07
N THR A 272 5.03 3.31 -18.88
CA THR A 272 4.46 2.13 -18.22
C THR A 272 3.26 2.58 -17.42
N VAL A 273 2.20 1.77 -17.40
CA VAL A 273 0.98 2.04 -16.62
C VAL A 273 0.62 0.79 -15.85
N GLN A 274 0.14 1.00 -14.63
CA GLN A 274 -0.43 -0.06 -13.81
C GLN A 274 -1.89 0.24 -13.53
N GLY A 275 -2.75 -0.76 -13.66
CA GLY A 275 -4.18 -0.55 -13.48
C GLY A 275 -4.89 -1.69 -12.79
N TRP A 276 -6.17 -1.45 -12.55
CA TRP A 276 -7.10 -2.41 -12.00
C TRP A 276 -8.28 -2.57 -12.95
N ILE A 277 -8.65 -3.82 -13.20
CA ILE A 277 -9.84 -4.17 -13.96
C ILE A 277 -10.84 -4.78 -12.98
N THR A 278 -12.02 -4.19 -12.89
CA THR A 278 -13.19 -4.88 -12.33
C THR A 278 -13.83 -5.69 -13.44
N PHE A 279 -14.11 -6.97 -13.21
CA PHE A 279 -14.65 -7.88 -14.22
C PHE A 279 -15.75 -8.78 -13.64
N ASP A 280 -16.51 -9.43 -14.51
CA ASP A 280 -17.43 -10.51 -14.13
C ASP A 280 -16.66 -11.84 -14.03
N PRO A 281 -16.54 -12.46 -12.84
CA PRO A 281 -15.81 -13.73 -12.66
C PRO A 281 -16.31 -14.88 -13.53
N ALA A 282 -17.59 -14.89 -13.90
CA ALA A 282 -18.18 -15.98 -14.67
C ALA A 282 -17.84 -15.89 -16.16
N THR A 283 -17.71 -14.68 -16.70
CA THR A 283 -17.54 -14.44 -18.14
C THR A 283 -16.16 -13.90 -18.51
N GLY A 284 -15.39 -13.38 -17.54
CA GLY A 284 -14.16 -12.64 -17.79
C GLY A 284 -14.40 -11.25 -18.41
N THR A 285 -15.65 -10.81 -18.52
CA THR A 285 -15.99 -9.52 -19.15
C THR A 285 -15.53 -8.37 -18.28
N ALA A 286 -14.71 -7.47 -18.83
CA ALA A 286 -14.31 -6.25 -18.14
C ALA A 286 -15.52 -5.33 -17.92
N LEU A 287 -15.69 -4.83 -16.70
CA LEU A 287 -16.79 -3.96 -16.29
C LEU A 287 -16.34 -2.52 -16.08
N ALA A 288 -15.12 -2.34 -15.55
CA ALA A 288 -14.51 -1.04 -15.34
C ALA A 288 -12.98 -1.15 -15.32
N VAL A 289 -12.30 -0.07 -15.70
CA VAL A 289 -10.84 0.06 -15.64
C VAL A 289 -10.49 1.31 -14.84
N ASP A 290 -9.48 1.18 -13.99
CA ASP A 290 -8.92 2.27 -13.19
C ASP A 290 -7.40 2.23 -13.31
N LEU A 291 -6.85 3.21 -14.02
CA LEU A 291 -5.42 3.34 -14.26
C LEU A 291 -4.76 4.17 -13.15
N SER A 292 -3.51 3.84 -12.87
CA SER A 292 -2.69 4.49 -11.86
C SER A 292 -1.22 4.47 -12.29
N ASP A 293 -0.42 5.34 -11.68
CA ASP A 293 1.04 5.34 -11.81
C ASP A 293 1.52 5.39 -13.27
N PHE A 294 1.21 6.52 -13.92
CA PHE A 294 1.77 6.87 -15.23
C PHE A 294 3.18 7.42 -15.04
N ASP A 295 4.13 6.88 -15.79
CA ASP A 295 5.52 7.34 -15.83
C ASP A 295 5.92 7.54 -17.30
N TRP A 296 5.58 8.71 -17.83
CA TRP A 296 5.82 9.07 -19.22
C TRP A 296 7.29 9.43 -19.45
N ILE A 297 7.86 8.80 -20.46
CA ILE A 297 9.22 9.00 -20.93
C ILE A 297 9.13 9.45 -22.39
N LYS A 298 9.60 10.68 -22.65
CA LYS A 298 9.76 11.19 -24.02
C LYS A 298 10.84 10.39 -24.74
N GLU A 299 10.51 9.89 -25.92
CA GLU A 299 11.49 9.21 -26.78
C GLU A 299 12.37 10.28 -27.45
N ALA A 300 13.69 10.05 -27.46
CA ALA A 300 14.59 10.93 -28.20
C ALA A 300 14.30 10.81 -29.69
N ASN A 301 14.04 11.94 -30.36
CA ASN A 301 13.88 11.95 -31.81
C ASN A 301 15.19 11.51 -32.44
N ALA A 302 15.13 10.58 -33.39
CA ALA A 302 16.32 10.11 -34.11
C ALA A 302 17.06 11.25 -34.84
N ASP A 303 16.36 12.35 -35.14
CA ASP A 303 16.89 13.53 -35.82
C ASP A 303 17.64 14.50 -34.89
N ASP A 304 17.51 14.40 -33.56
CA ASP A 304 18.25 15.25 -32.60
C ASP A 304 19.68 14.76 -32.34
N ALA A 305 20.05 13.60 -32.89
CA ALA A 305 21.39 13.01 -32.74
C ALA A 305 22.36 13.34 -33.90
N SER A 306 21.97 14.21 -34.83
CA SER A 306 22.77 14.64 -36.01
C SER A 306 23.17 16.09 -35.96
#